data_AF-A0A7M2X0V0-F1
#
_entry.id   AF-A0A7M2X0V0-F1
#
_cell.length_a   1.000
_cell.length_b   1.000
_cell.length_c   1.000
_cell.angle_alpha   90.00
_cell.angle_beta   90.00
_cell.angle_gamma   90.00
#
_symmetry.space_group_name_H-M   'P 1'
#
loop_
_entity.id
_entity.type
_entity.pdbx_description
1 polymer ?
#
loop_
_entity_poly.entity_id
_entity_poly.type
_entity_poly.pdbx_seq_one_letter_code
_entity_poly.pdbx_strand_id
1 'polypeptide(L)'
;MRSNFGFRALVCMAAVALPVMSALGQAPPSTTPASKPATVPAELPGFRTVATAETTKIKAPTSGTGSVLGYLGIAVKGQDGRVVVEEVDDHSPASSAGIVAGDVLTRINSTEIRQPSQVAESLLALAAGDSVKLGVVRDGKPKELSATLAPTSRPMKLSATRAIMGITLKESSESDGALLDRVTSDLPAAKAGLKSGDMITRIDDAAVGAMVNITEMLASYAPGDTITVRYRRGNETSEVKVTLVADPRAGTDVRSYVPANIFKKDVFRLAVITIEYPDTPRSDKITAKAWNDALFSSGTYTDKNATGQPVFGSMADYFREVSCGKLKVEGKTFDPVKVAKNRADYAAGTGDRRMLNEAIDLVLKRDGADSMRAFDGVLFLHCGGRVQTNRGNVFWPHRSVLLHQNRRYSYFICPESSTANGDRMNNISVFCHEFGHMIGLPDLYARPENPGSEGLGQWCLMSNQLGNGKPQHMSAWCKEQLGWLTPTVIDPTVKQKLVLSPIEGTTDQCFKILARPDGSEYFLLEVRKKTGFDIDLPGDGLLIWRVVRGRPILEESHGVDGPLGPRSYLRSVPFPTTSNHSFTPYTTPSSKSQLGGGMPVFITDIEKLPDGRVTFAVGYQKY
;
A
#
# COMPACT_ATOMS: atom_id res chain seq x y z
N MET A 1 -21.55 81.34 -4.71
CA MET A 1 -21.97 81.61 -6.10
C MET A 1 -21.46 80.47 -6.98
N ARG A 2 -22.38 79.84 -7.76
CA ARG A 2 -22.26 79.17 -9.09
C ARG A 2 -20.91 78.53 -9.46
N SER A 3 -20.80 77.31 -10.01
CA SER A 3 -21.69 76.50 -10.86
C SER A 3 -21.08 75.09 -11.05
N ASN A 4 -21.91 74.06 -11.30
CA ASN A 4 -21.83 73.27 -12.53
C ASN A 4 -22.99 72.28 -12.69
N PHE A 5 -23.52 72.27 -13.92
CA PHE A 5 -24.57 71.44 -14.48
C PHE A 5 -24.10 70.01 -14.74
N GLY A 6 -25.02 69.04 -14.79
CA GLY A 6 -24.77 67.76 -15.48
C GLY A 6 -25.67 66.58 -15.13
N PHE A 7 -26.95 66.67 -15.51
CA PHE A 7 -27.95 65.62 -15.75
C PHE A 7 -27.64 64.13 -15.40
N ARG A 8 -28.48 63.58 -14.52
CA ARG A 8 -28.79 62.14 -14.40
C ARG A 8 -30.05 61.83 -15.21
N ALA A 9 -30.03 60.77 -16.01
CA ALA A 9 -31.22 60.13 -16.56
C ALA A 9 -31.44 58.76 -15.91
N LEU A 10 -32.71 58.54 -15.56
CA LEU A 10 -33.34 57.43 -14.88
C LEU A 10 -33.83 56.38 -15.91
N VAL A 11 -34.18 55.18 -15.44
CA VAL A 11 -35.38 54.34 -15.79
C VAL A 11 -35.02 52.84 -15.86
N CYS A 12 -35.38 52.08 -14.79
CA CYS A 12 -36.42 51.00 -14.68
C CYS A 12 -35.94 49.61 -15.14
N MET A 13 -36.22 48.48 -14.49
CA MET A 13 -37.44 47.87 -13.89
C MET A 13 -36.99 46.71 -12.97
N ALA A 14 -37.78 46.02 -12.13
CA ALA A 14 -39.05 46.16 -11.44
C ALA A 14 -39.03 45.10 -10.33
N ALA A 15 -39.64 45.37 -9.18
CA ALA A 15 -39.83 44.42 -8.09
C ALA A 15 -41.20 43.72 -8.23
N VAL A 16 -41.26 42.42 -7.93
CA VAL A 16 -42.50 41.72 -7.59
C VAL A 16 -42.22 40.78 -6.41
N ALA A 17 -43.07 40.86 -5.40
CA ALA A 17 -43.06 40.05 -4.19
C ALA A 17 -44.28 39.10 -4.15
N LEU A 18 -44.16 38.08 -3.27
CA LEU A 18 -45.17 37.13 -2.71
C LEU A 18 -45.36 35.79 -3.46
N PRO A 19 -45.81 34.68 -2.79
CA PRO A 19 -46.03 34.42 -1.35
C PRO A 19 -45.43 33.08 -0.82
N VAL A 20 -45.53 32.90 0.50
CA VAL A 20 -45.31 31.65 1.27
C VAL A 20 -46.42 30.63 0.97
N MET A 21 -46.05 29.37 0.70
CA MET A 21 -46.99 28.24 0.69
C MET A 21 -46.44 27.05 1.50
N SER A 22 -47.36 26.46 2.24
CA SER A 22 -47.20 25.41 3.26
C SER A 22 -47.06 24.00 2.67
N ALA A 23 -46.34 23.16 3.41
CA ALA A 23 -46.45 21.70 3.59
C ALA A 23 -46.96 20.82 2.43
N LEU A 24 -46.04 19.96 1.94
CA LEU A 24 -46.37 18.61 1.49
C LEU A 24 -45.47 17.62 2.24
N GLY A 25 -46.11 16.67 2.94
CA GLY A 25 -45.45 15.69 3.79
C GLY A 25 -44.54 14.74 3.01
N GLN A 26 -43.36 14.49 3.57
CA GLN A 26 -42.51 13.39 3.14
C GLN A 26 -43.08 12.08 3.69
N ALA A 27 -43.35 11.13 2.79
CA ALA A 27 -43.68 9.76 3.13
C ALA A 27 -42.54 9.09 3.92
N PRO A 28 -42.84 8.18 4.87
CA PRO A 28 -41.81 7.48 5.64
C PRO A 28 -40.98 6.56 4.74
N PRO A 29 -39.70 6.30 5.07
CA PRO A 29 -38.86 5.41 4.28
C PRO A 29 -39.44 4.00 4.30
N SER A 30 -39.73 3.48 3.10
CA SER A 30 -40.20 2.13 2.86
C SER A 30 -39.18 1.11 3.35
N THR A 31 -39.59 0.24 4.27
CA THR A 31 -38.88 -0.99 4.63
C THR A 31 -38.91 -1.95 3.45
N THR A 32 -37.83 -2.02 2.67
CA THR A 32 -37.68 -3.07 1.64
C THR A 32 -37.42 -4.41 2.33
N PRO A 33 -38.19 -5.47 2.04
CA PRO A 33 -37.90 -6.80 2.58
C PRO A 33 -36.62 -7.36 1.94
N ALA A 34 -35.95 -8.25 2.67
CA ALA A 34 -34.72 -8.96 2.28
C ALA A 34 -34.73 -9.38 0.80
N SER A 35 -33.69 -8.96 0.06
CA SER A 35 -33.50 -9.34 -1.33
C SER A 35 -33.36 -10.85 -1.47
N LYS A 36 -34.06 -11.41 -2.47
CA LYS A 36 -33.87 -12.79 -2.97
C LYS A 36 -32.39 -13.13 -3.18
N PRO A 37 -32.00 -14.42 -3.12
CA PRO A 37 -30.62 -14.83 -3.41
C PRO A 37 -30.20 -14.33 -4.78
N ALA A 38 -29.01 -13.74 -4.87
CA ALA A 38 -28.43 -13.25 -6.10
C ALA A 38 -28.46 -14.36 -7.17
N THR A 39 -29.13 -14.08 -8.29
CA THR A 39 -29.03 -14.86 -9.53
C THR A 39 -27.56 -15.04 -9.88
N VAL A 40 -27.13 -16.29 -10.07
CA VAL A 40 -25.82 -16.65 -10.64
C VAL A 40 -25.59 -15.75 -11.87
N PRO A 41 -24.51 -14.94 -11.92
CA PRO A 41 -24.29 -14.03 -13.04
C PRO A 41 -24.18 -14.82 -14.34
N ALA A 42 -24.80 -14.33 -15.41
CA ALA A 42 -24.72 -14.95 -16.73
C ALA A 42 -23.26 -15.22 -17.10
N GLU A 43 -22.97 -16.47 -17.43
CA GLU A 43 -21.67 -16.89 -17.97
C GLU A 43 -21.36 -16.02 -19.19
N LEU A 44 -20.14 -15.46 -19.22
CA LEU A 44 -19.68 -14.67 -20.35
C LEU A 44 -18.92 -15.61 -21.30
N PRO A 45 -19.46 -15.96 -22.48
CA PRO A 45 -18.87 -16.99 -23.32
C PRO A 45 -17.40 -16.69 -23.64
N GLY A 46 -16.54 -17.69 -23.43
CA GLY A 46 -15.09 -17.58 -23.67
C GLY A 46 -14.29 -16.93 -22.53
N PHE A 47 -14.91 -16.48 -21.44
CA PHE A 47 -14.23 -15.97 -20.26
C PHE A 47 -14.39 -16.91 -19.07
N ARG A 48 -13.30 -17.09 -18.32
CA ARG A 48 -13.27 -17.91 -17.10
C ARG A 48 -13.38 -17.03 -15.86
N THR A 49 -14.08 -17.52 -14.85
CA THR A 49 -14.23 -16.86 -13.55
C THR A 49 -13.16 -17.34 -12.58
N VAL A 50 -13.14 -16.82 -11.35
CA VAL A 50 -12.30 -17.36 -10.27
C VAL A 50 -12.49 -18.86 -10.02
N ALA A 51 -13.68 -19.40 -10.33
CA ALA A 51 -13.98 -20.82 -10.13
C ALA A 51 -13.52 -21.71 -11.29
N THR A 52 -13.37 -21.16 -12.51
CA THR A 52 -13.11 -21.94 -13.74
C THR A 52 -11.78 -21.62 -14.42
N ALA A 53 -11.01 -20.70 -13.84
CA ALA A 53 -9.68 -20.35 -14.31
C ALA A 53 -8.71 -21.55 -14.21
N GLU A 54 -7.76 -21.62 -15.15
CA GLU A 54 -6.64 -22.55 -15.05
C GLU A 54 -5.67 -22.03 -13.99
N THR A 55 -5.41 -22.85 -12.97
CA THR A 55 -4.67 -22.45 -11.76
C THR A 55 -3.33 -23.16 -11.64
N THR A 56 -2.47 -22.61 -10.78
CA THR A 56 -1.21 -23.25 -10.39
C THR A 56 -1.01 -23.19 -8.87
N LYS A 57 0.02 -23.88 -8.39
CA LYS A 57 0.45 -23.84 -6.99
C LYS A 57 1.80 -23.13 -6.90
N ILE A 58 1.97 -22.36 -5.83
CA ILE A 58 3.27 -21.75 -5.51
C ILE A 58 4.27 -22.89 -5.23
N LYS A 59 5.40 -22.89 -5.94
CA LYS A 59 6.45 -23.90 -5.78
C LYS A 59 7.53 -23.33 -4.87
N ALA A 60 7.77 -23.90 -3.70
CA ALA A 60 8.83 -23.43 -2.81
C ALA A 60 10.19 -23.39 -3.54
N PRO A 61 11.08 -22.42 -3.23
CA PRO A 61 12.38 -22.35 -3.87
C PRO A 61 13.17 -23.64 -3.58
N THR A 62 13.48 -24.41 -4.61
CA THR A 62 14.49 -25.45 -4.53
C THR A 62 15.83 -24.77 -4.27
N SER A 63 16.56 -25.22 -3.25
CA SER A 63 17.88 -24.73 -2.86
C SER A 63 18.92 -24.98 -3.96
N GLY A 64 18.88 -24.19 -5.02
CA GLY A 64 19.81 -24.16 -6.13
C GLY A 64 20.11 -22.71 -6.46
N THR A 65 21.39 -22.42 -6.73
CA THR A 65 21.90 -21.10 -7.12
C THR A 65 20.99 -20.44 -8.14
N GLY A 66 20.41 -19.29 -7.79
CA GLY A 66 19.49 -18.54 -8.63
C GLY A 66 20.16 -18.07 -9.92
N SER A 67 19.94 -18.79 -11.01
CA SER A 67 20.18 -18.23 -12.34
C SER A 67 19.00 -17.32 -12.68
N VAL A 68 19.31 -16.07 -13.05
CA VAL A 68 18.31 -15.10 -13.52
C VAL A 68 17.89 -15.55 -14.90
N LEU A 69 16.59 -15.74 -15.16
CA LEU A 69 16.09 -16.13 -16.49
C LEU A 69 16.60 -15.17 -17.57
N GLY A 70 17.10 -15.72 -18.67
CA GLY A 70 17.63 -14.96 -19.79
C GLY A 70 16.53 -14.32 -20.65
N TYR A 71 16.74 -13.05 -21.02
CA TYR A 71 15.86 -12.27 -21.88
C TYR A 71 16.51 -12.07 -23.25
N LEU A 72 15.75 -12.32 -24.32
CA LEU A 72 16.20 -12.12 -25.70
C LEU A 72 15.64 -10.83 -26.32
N GLY A 73 14.37 -10.49 -26.05
CA GLY A 73 13.71 -9.28 -26.55
C GLY A 73 13.12 -9.38 -27.96
N ILE A 74 12.43 -10.49 -28.26
CA ILE A 74 11.67 -10.69 -29.51
C ILE A 74 10.22 -11.05 -29.21
N ALA A 75 9.30 -10.56 -30.03
CA ALA A 75 7.94 -11.09 -30.15
C ALA A 75 7.82 -11.91 -31.44
N VAL A 76 7.18 -13.07 -31.35
CA VAL A 76 7.05 -13.98 -32.50
C VAL A 76 5.59 -14.40 -32.70
N LYS A 77 5.21 -14.63 -33.94
CA LYS A 77 3.92 -15.19 -34.32
C LYS A 77 4.08 -16.42 -35.22
N GLY A 78 3.09 -17.31 -35.16
CA GLY A 78 2.99 -18.40 -36.13
C GLY A 78 2.34 -17.89 -37.42
N GLN A 79 2.98 -18.08 -38.56
CA GLN A 79 2.43 -17.75 -39.88
C GLN A 79 2.84 -18.84 -40.88
N ASP A 80 1.87 -19.51 -41.51
CA ASP A 80 2.06 -20.54 -42.53
C ASP A 80 3.04 -21.66 -42.13
N GLY A 81 2.95 -22.13 -40.87
CA GLY A 81 3.83 -23.17 -40.32
C GLY A 81 5.25 -22.71 -40.02
N ARG A 82 5.50 -21.39 -40.03
CA ARG A 82 6.77 -20.75 -39.71
C ARG A 82 6.61 -19.82 -38.52
N VAL A 83 7.71 -19.53 -37.83
CA VAL A 83 7.73 -18.58 -36.72
C VAL A 83 8.36 -17.29 -37.20
N VAL A 84 7.56 -16.23 -37.28
CA VAL A 84 7.98 -14.92 -37.78
C VAL A 84 8.19 -13.99 -36.59
N VAL A 85 9.32 -13.28 -36.58
CA VAL A 85 9.60 -12.20 -35.64
C VAL A 85 8.70 -11.03 -36.01
N GLU A 86 7.73 -10.75 -35.15
CA GLU A 86 6.79 -9.65 -35.33
C GLU A 86 7.40 -8.32 -34.86
N GLU A 87 8.14 -8.37 -33.76
CA GLU A 87 8.74 -7.20 -33.14
C GLU A 87 10.09 -7.55 -32.51
N VAL A 88 11.01 -6.60 -32.53
CA VAL A 88 12.30 -6.69 -31.85
C VAL A 88 12.43 -5.47 -30.97
N ASP A 89 12.66 -5.70 -29.68
CA ASP A 89 12.74 -4.63 -28.70
C ASP A 89 14.01 -3.78 -28.92
N ASP A 90 13.89 -2.46 -28.88
CA ASP A 90 15.04 -1.55 -28.99
C ASP A 90 16.06 -1.79 -27.85
N HIS A 91 17.35 -1.80 -28.19
CA HIS A 91 18.47 -2.05 -27.25
C HIS A 91 18.43 -3.42 -26.55
N SER A 92 17.63 -4.37 -27.05
CA SER A 92 17.62 -5.75 -26.55
C SER A 92 18.81 -6.57 -27.05
N PRO A 93 19.08 -7.74 -26.45
CA PRO A 93 20.02 -8.72 -27.01
C PRO A 93 19.72 -9.10 -28.45
N ALA A 94 18.44 -9.23 -28.82
CA ALA A 94 18.01 -9.51 -30.18
C ALA A 94 18.33 -8.36 -31.15
N SER A 95 18.02 -7.12 -30.77
CA SER A 95 18.36 -5.93 -31.56
C SER A 95 19.88 -5.79 -31.72
N SER A 96 20.64 -6.02 -30.64
CA SER A 96 22.11 -5.99 -30.65
C SER A 96 22.72 -7.11 -31.51
N ALA A 97 22.06 -8.26 -31.57
CA ALA A 97 22.42 -9.38 -32.45
C ALA A 97 21.99 -9.15 -33.92
N GLY A 98 21.29 -8.05 -34.21
CA GLY A 98 20.86 -7.68 -35.56
C GLY A 98 19.60 -8.40 -36.04
N ILE A 99 18.80 -8.99 -35.15
CA ILE A 99 17.45 -9.49 -35.47
C ILE A 99 16.56 -8.30 -35.80
N VAL A 100 15.69 -8.44 -36.79
CA VAL A 100 14.72 -7.40 -37.17
C VAL A 100 13.33 -8.00 -37.34
N ALA A 101 12.30 -7.15 -37.22
CA ALA A 101 10.93 -7.55 -37.56
C ALA A 101 10.86 -8.05 -39.01
N GLY A 102 10.13 -9.14 -39.23
CA GLY A 102 10.04 -9.85 -40.51
C GLY A 102 11.01 -11.02 -40.67
N ASP A 103 11.99 -11.20 -39.77
CA ASP A 103 12.83 -12.40 -39.75
C ASP A 103 12.00 -13.67 -39.49
N VAL A 104 12.28 -14.75 -40.23
CA VAL A 104 11.69 -16.07 -39.93
C VAL A 104 12.66 -16.85 -39.05
N LEU A 105 12.29 -17.09 -37.80
CA LEU A 105 13.09 -17.85 -36.85
C LEU A 105 12.95 -19.36 -37.11
N THR A 106 14.07 -20.01 -37.41
CA THR A 106 14.14 -21.42 -37.82
C THR A 106 14.83 -22.31 -36.78
N ARG A 107 15.70 -21.73 -35.92
CA ARG A 107 16.45 -22.48 -34.91
C ARG A 107 16.87 -21.61 -33.73
N ILE A 108 16.84 -22.19 -32.53
CA ILE A 108 17.51 -21.66 -31.33
C ILE A 108 18.44 -22.75 -30.80
N ASN A 109 19.74 -22.47 -30.73
CA ASN A 109 20.78 -23.43 -30.42
C ASN A 109 20.67 -24.69 -31.30
N SER A 110 20.39 -25.85 -30.72
CA SER A 110 20.16 -27.12 -31.44
C SER A 110 18.67 -27.38 -31.73
N THR A 111 17.76 -26.57 -31.21
CA THR A 111 16.31 -26.79 -31.29
C THR A 111 15.73 -26.13 -32.55
N GLU A 112 15.11 -26.93 -33.40
CA GLU A 112 14.39 -26.43 -34.57
C GLU A 112 13.07 -25.76 -34.14
N ILE A 113 12.82 -24.58 -34.70
CA ILE A 113 11.67 -23.75 -34.35
C ILE A 113 10.66 -23.82 -35.48
N ARG A 114 9.51 -24.44 -35.20
CA ARG A 114 8.36 -24.53 -36.10
C ARG A 114 7.11 -23.89 -35.50
N GLN A 115 7.08 -23.71 -34.18
CA GLN A 115 5.96 -23.11 -33.46
C GLN A 115 6.45 -22.10 -32.41
N PRO A 116 5.66 -21.04 -32.14
CA PRO A 116 6.01 -20.02 -31.13
C PRO A 116 6.28 -20.59 -29.72
N SER A 117 5.59 -21.66 -29.31
CA SER A 117 5.81 -22.32 -28.01
C SER A 117 7.24 -22.82 -27.84
N GLN A 118 7.85 -23.34 -28.92
CA GLN A 118 9.22 -23.87 -28.90
C GLN A 118 10.26 -22.77 -28.70
N VAL A 119 9.97 -21.53 -29.12
CA VAL A 119 10.82 -20.37 -28.83
C VAL A 119 10.84 -20.10 -27.33
N ALA A 120 9.67 -20.11 -26.69
CA ALA A 120 9.55 -19.89 -25.26
C ALA A 120 10.26 -21.00 -24.46
N GLU A 121 10.01 -22.27 -24.79
CA GLU A 121 10.65 -23.42 -24.14
C GLU A 121 12.18 -23.39 -24.26
N SER A 122 12.69 -23.04 -25.44
CA SER A 122 14.14 -22.97 -25.69
C SER A 122 14.83 -21.87 -24.89
N LEU A 123 14.11 -20.79 -24.56
CA LEU A 123 14.66 -19.67 -23.77
C LEU A 123 14.46 -19.85 -22.26
N LEU A 124 13.41 -20.56 -21.83
CA LEU A 124 13.12 -20.83 -20.41
C LEU A 124 14.23 -21.64 -19.72
N ALA A 125 15.00 -22.43 -20.47
CA ALA A 125 16.10 -23.23 -19.95
C ALA A 125 17.41 -22.43 -19.79
N LEU A 126 17.44 -21.16 -20.18
CA LEU A 126 18.67 -20.37 -20.32
C LEU A 126 18.73 -19.19 -19.35
N ALA A 127 19.93 -18.91 -18.86
CA ALA A 127 20.22 -17.86 -17.91
C ALA A 127 20.66 -16.55 -18.59
N ALA A 128 20.52 -15.44 -17.89
CA ALA A 128 21.18 -14.19 -18.23
C ALA A 128 22.71 -14.40 -18.28
N GLY A 129 23.34 -13.90 -19.34
CA GLY A 129 24.74 -14.12 -19.66
C GLY A 129 24.98 -15.30 -20.61
N ASP A 130 24.01 -16.21 -20.78
CA ASP A 130 24.15 -17.30 -21.74
C ASP A 130 24.11 -16.76 -23.17
N SER A 131 24.94 -17.34 -24.04
CA SER A 131 24.91 -17.04 -25.47
C SER A 131 23.95 -17.99 -26.19
N VAL A 132 23.04 -17.44 -26.98
CA VAL A 132 22.12 -18.19 -27.84
C VAL A 132 22.47 -18.01 -29.30
N LYS A 133 22.49 -19.11 -30.05
CA LYS A 133 22.61 -19.11 -31.50
C LYS A 133 21.23 -19.15 -32.14
N LEU A 134 20.98 -18.28 -33.08
CA LEU A 134 19.67 -18.08 -33.69
C LEU A 134 19.80 -18.27 -35.21
N GLY A 135 19.11 -19.27 -35.74
CA GLY A 135 18.94 -19.43 -37.18
C GLY A 135 17.74 -18.60 -37.63
N VAL A 136 17.96 -17.61 -38.49
CA VAL A 136 16.88 -16.79 -39.08
C VAL A 136 16.94 -16.83 -40.60
N VAL A 137 15.81 -16.64 -41.26
CA VAL A 137 15.73 -16.41 -42.71
C VAL A 137 15.22 -14.99 -42.94
N ARG A 138 16.02 -14.18 -43.64
CA ARG A 138 15.69 -12.80 -44.03
C ARG A 138 15.76 -12.69 -45.54
N ASP A 139 14.70 -12.19 -46.17
CA ASP A 139 14.62 -12.04 -47.62
C ASP A 139 14.94 -13.35 -48.37
N GLY A 140 14.50 -14.49 -47.83
CA GLY A 140 14.75 -15.83 -48.38
C GLY A 140 16.17 -16.38 -48.17
N LYS A 141 17.08 -15.64 -47.52
CA LYS A 141 18.45 -16.08 -47.25
C LYS A 141 18.65 -16.49 -45.79
N PRO A 142 19.27 -17.65 -45.52
CA PRO A 142 19.57 -18.07 -44.15
C PRO A 142 20.69 -17.21 -43.55
N LYS A 143 20.54 -16.86 -42.28
CA LYS A 143 21.55 -16.18 -41.45
C LYS A 143 21.63 -16.88 -40.09
N GLU A 144 22.84 -16.93 -39.55
CA GLU A 144 23.06 -17.35 -38.16
C GLU A 144 23.49 -16.13 -37.36
N LEU A 145 22.76 -15.83 -36.29
CA LEU A 145 23.02 -14.71 -35.38
C LEU A 145 23.31 -15.27 -33.99
N SER A 146 24.04 -14.50 -33.18
CA SER A 146 24.32 -14.86 -31.79
C SER A 146 23.92 -13.71 -30.89
N ALA A 147 23.15 -14.00 -29.84
CA ALA A 147 22.76 -13.01 -28.84
C ALA A 147 23.21 -13.48 -27.46
N THR A 148 23.74 -12.57 -26.64
CA THR A 148 23.97 -12.85 -25.22
C THR A 148 22.75 -12.41 -24.44
N LEU A 149 22.07 -13.36 -23.79
CA LEU A 149 20.84 -13.09 -23.07
C LEU A 149 21.10 -12.09 -21.94
N ALA A 150 20.26 -11.07 -21.84
CA ALA A 150 20.33 -10.10 -20.76
C ALA A 150 19.46 -10.59 -19.58
N PRO A 151 19.71 -10.13 -18.35
CA PRO A 151 18.71 -10.26 -17.30
C PRO A 151 17.47 -9.45 -17.68
N THR A 152 16.27 -9.99 -17.43
CA THR A 152 14.98 -9.33 -17.75
C THR A 152 14.77 -7.98 -17.06
N SER A 153 15.60 -7.64 -16.06
CA SER A 153 15.68 -6.33 -15.42
C SER A 153 17.07 -6.10 -14.80
N ARG A 154 17.48 -4.85 -14.57
CA ARG A 154 18.57 -4.53 -13.64
C ARG A 154 18.04 -4.83 -12.22
N PRO A 155 18.54 -5.88 -11.53
CA PRO A 155 17.96 -6.28 -10.26
C PRO A 155 18.18 -5.18 -9.21
N MET A 156 17.13 -4.87 -8.44
CA MET A 156 17.31 -4.14 -7.20
C MET A 156 18.03 -5.07 -6.22
N LYS A 157 19.29 -4.77 -5.85
CA LYS A 157 19.98 -5.52 -4.79
C LYS A 157 19.38 -5.15 -3.44
N LEU A 158 18.36 -5.87 -2.98
CA LEU A 158 17.95 -5.85 -1.57
C LEU A 158 18.58 -7.02 -0.83
N SER A 159 19.48 -6.71 0.10
CA SER A 159 20.06 -7.68 1.04
C SER A 159 18.99 -8.28 1.95
N ALA A 160 19.13 -9.56 2.28
CA ALA A 160 18.28 -10.28 3.23
C ALA A 160 18.55 -9.89 4.70
N THR A 161 19.65 -9.18 4.97
CA THR A 161 20.10 -8.80 6.33
C THR A 161 20.37 -7.31 6.38
N ARG A 162 19.82 -6.60 7.38
CA ARG A 162 19.99 -5.15 7.53
C ARG A 162 21.44 -4.81 7.82
N ALA A 163 22.06 -4.03 6.92
CA ALA A 163 23.40 -3.47 7.09
C ALA A 163 23.34 -2.16 7.91
N ILE A 164 24.28 -1.95 8.81
CA ILE A 164 24.38 -0.74 9.65
C ILE A 164 25.82 -0.19 9.70
N MET A 165 25.93 1.11 9.94
CA MET A 165 27.22 1.77 10.27
C MET A 165 27.30 2.32 11.70
N GLY A 166 26.22 2.26 12.50
CA GLY A 166 26.27 2.58 13.93
C GLY A 166 26.14 4.06 14.32
N ILE A 167 25.34 4.84 13.58
CA ILE A 167 25.12 6.29 13.81
C ILE A 167 23.69 6.59 14.27
N THR A 168 23.48 7.74 14.92
CA THR A 168 22.17 8.38 15.10
C THR A 168 22.22 9.81 14.59
N LEU A 169 21.09 10.29 14.08
CA LEU A 169 20.93 11.62 13.49
C LEU A 169 20.08 12.51 14.40
N LYS A 170 20.25 13.83 14.30
CA LYS A 170 19.33 14.83 14.88
C LYS A 170 18.87 15.80 13.81
N GLU A 171 17.74 16.46 14.06
CA GLU A 171 17.22 17.48 13.15
C GLU A 171 18.21 18.64 12.97
N SER A 172 18.28 19.15 11.74
CA SER A 172 19.10 20.27 11.32
C SER A 172 18.26 21.21 10.46
N SER A 173 18.46 22.53 10.61
CA SER A 173 17.87 23.54 9.73
C SER A 173 18.61 23.68 8.39
N GLU A 174 19.78 23.08 8.25
CA GLU A 174 20.61 23.11 7.05
C GLU A 174 20.18 22.02 6.08
N SER A 175 19.74 22.40 4.87
CA SER A 175 19.10 21.49 3.90
C SER A 175 20.05 20.54 3.16
N ASP A 176 21.37 20.72 3.27
CA ASP A 176 22.40 20.12 2.41
C ASP A 176 23.10 18.88 3.01
N GLY A 177 22.63 18.35 4.14
CA GLY A 177 23.21 17.16 4.76
C GLY A 177 22.44 16.64 5.98
N ALA A 178 22.83 15.47 6.48
CA ALA A 178 22.31 14.88 7.71
C ALA A 178 23.31 15.01 8.86
N LEU A 179 22.87 15.62 9.97
CA LEU A 179 23.72 15.93 11.11
C LEU A 179 23.83 14.75 12.09
N LEU A 180 25.05 14.29 12.34
CA LEU A 180 25.33 13.22 13.29
C LEU A 180 25.12 13.69 14.74
N ASP A 181 24.25 12.99 15.46
CA ASP A 181 23.98 13.17 16.89
C ASP A 181 24.87 12.26 17.75
N ARG A 182 24.99 10.99 17.36
CA ARG A 182 25.84 10.01 18.06
C ARG A 182 26.49 9.08 17.08
N VAL A 183 27.71 8.69 17.41
CA VAL A 183 28.43 7.59 16.75
C VAL A 183 28.68 6.53 17.83
N THR A 184 28.16 5.32 17.60
CA THR A 184 28.27 4.22 18.56
C THR A 184 29.68 3.65 18.53
N SER A 185 30.30 3.48 19.69
CA SER A 185 31.64 2.88 19.80
C SER A 185 31.66 1.48 19.19
N ASP A 186 32.81 1.10 18.62
CA ASP A 186 33.10 -0.22 18.04
C ASP A 186 32.29 -0.63 16.80
N LEU A 187 31.40 0.25 16.32
CA LEU A 187 30.68 0.09 15.06
C LEU A 187 31.37 0.81 13.88
N PRO A 188 31.01 0.49 12.62
CA PRO A 188 31.78 0.91 11.45
C PRO A 188 32.07 2.40 11.32
N ALA A 189 31.11 3.27 11.62
CA ALA A 189 31.28 4.71 11.53
C ALA A 189 32.35 5.24 12.53
N ALA A 190 32.39 4.70 13.75
CA ALA A 190 33.42 5.04 14.73
C ALA A 190 34.81 4.57 14.27
N LYS A 191 34.89 3.33 13.76
CA LYS A 191 36.13 2.76 13.21
C LYS A 191 36.65 3.54 11.99
N ALA A 192 35.74 4.13 11.23
CA ALA A 192 36.02 5.04 10.12
C ALA A 192 36.28 6.50 10.57
N GLY A 193 36.26 6.82 11.86
CA GLY A 193 36.62 8.16 12.35
C GLY A 193 35.54 9.25 12.20
N LEU A 194 34.30 8.87 11.89
CA LEU A 194 33.15 9.77 11.97
C LEU A 194 32.85 10.12 13.43
N LYS A 195 32.39 11.34 13.69
CA LYS A 195 32.15 11.88 15.03
C LYS A 195 30.78 12.57 15.11
N SER A 196 30.26 12.68 16.33
CA SER A 196 29.11 13.55 16.60
C SER A 196 29.41 14.97 16.14
N GLY A 197 28.45 15.61 15.47
CA GLY A 197 28.59 16.94 14.88
C GLY A 197 29.05 16.96 13.41
N ASP A 198 29.41 15.82 12.83
CA ASP A 198 29.67 15.74 11.38
C ASP A 198 28.36 15.84 10.59
N MET A 199 28.39 16.58 9.49
CA MET A 199 27.29 16.70 8.54
C MET A 199 27.54 15.80 7.34
N ILE A 200 26.84 14.68 7.22
CA ILE A 200 27.01 13.78 6.06
C ILE A 200 26.27 14.38 4.87
N THR A 201 26.98 14.60 3.77
CA THR A 201 26.45 15.23 2.56
C THR A 201 26.29 14.26 1.40
N ARG A 202 27.02 13.13 1.39
CA ARG A 202 26.85 12.04 0.41
C ARG A 202 27.20 10.65 0.96
N ILE A 203 26.59 9.63 0.36
CA ILE A 203 26.98 8.23 0.49
C ILE A 203 27.10 7.66 -0.94
N ASP A 204 28.30 7.22 -1.30
CA ASP A 204 28.72 6.95 -2.67
C ASP A 204 28.29 8.09 -3.61
N ASP A 205 27.57 7.79 -4.69
CA ASP A 205 27.11 8.80 -5.64
C ASP A 205 25.83 9.54 -5.18
N ALA A 206 25.18 9.07 -4.11
CA ALA A 206 23.89 9.59 -3.66
C ALA A 206 24.04 10.78 -2.69
N ALA A 207 23.29 11.84 -2.95
CA ALA A 207 23.23 13.02 -2.08
C ALA A 207 22.41 12.77 -0.82
N VAL A 208 22.90 13.23 0.32
CA VAL A 208 22.23 13.20 1.62
C VAL A 208 21.72 14.61 1.92
N GLY A 209 20.42 14.78 2.13
CA GLY A 209 19.81 16.05 2.55
C GLY A 209 19.27 16.00 3.97
N ALA A 210 18.77 17.12 4.49
CA ALA A 210 18.31 17.27 5.89
C ALA A 210 17.24 16.28 6.35
N MET A 211 16.40 15.82 5.42
CA MET A 211 15.28 14.90 5.69
C MET A 211 15.61 13.45 5.31
N VAL A 212 16.85 13.16 4.89
CA VAL A 212 17.26 11.82 4.42
C VAL A 212 17.74 10.98 5.60
N ASN A 213 17.14 9.81 5.78
CA ASN A 213 17.57 8.85 6.77
C ASN A 213 18.65 7.93 6.17
N ILE A 214 19.90 8.14 6.59
CA ILE A 214 21.05 7.33 6.16
C ILE A 214 20.81 5.82 6.35
N THR A 215 20.04 5.44 7.37
CA THR A 215 19.66 4.05 7.64
C THR A 215 18.92 3.39 6.45
N GLU A 216 18.18 4.17 5.67
CA GLU A 216 17.44 3.70 4.49
C GLU A 216 18.34 3.65 3.25
N MET A 217 19.28 4.58 3.12
CA MET A 217 20.30 4.50 2.07
C MET A 217 21.14 3.24 2.22
N LEU A 218 21.41 2.81 3.46
CA LEU A 218 22.11 1.57 3.75
C LEU A 218 21.29 0.30 3.46
N ALA A 219 19.97 0.40 3.21
CA ALA A 219 19.09 -0.75 3.04
C ALA A 219 19.30 -1.51 1.71
N SER A 220 19.88 -0.86 0.69
CA SER A 220 20.30 -1.50 -0.56
C SER A 220 21.67 -2.19 -0.46
N TYR A 221 22.34 -2.08 0.69
CA TYR A 221 23.66 -2.66 0.91
C TYR A 221 23.58 -3.88 1.83
N ALA A 222 24.50 -4.82 1.64
CA ALA A 222 24.65 -5.99 2.48
C ALA A 222 25.71 -5.76 3.58
N PRO A 223 25.62 -6.48 4.71
CA PRO A 223 26.74 -6.58 5.63
C PRO A 223 28.01 -7.02 4.90
N GLY A 224 29.12 -6.31 5.13
CA GLY A 224 30.39 -6.52 4.42
C GLY A 224 30.61 -5.58 3.24
N ASP A 225 29.57 -4.89 2.73
CA ASP A 225 29.76 -3.86 1.70
C ASP A 225 30.55 -2.67 2.25
N THR A 226 31.43 -2.10 1.43
CA THR A 226 32.16 -0.86 1.73
C THR A 226 31.56 0.29 0.95
N ILE A 227 31.10 1.31 1.66
CA ILE A 227 30.56 2.55 1.10
C ILE A 227 31.52 3.72 1.32
N THR A 228 31.43 4.76 0.49
CA THR A 228 32.16 6.02 0.64
C THR A 228 31.25 7.09 1.24
N VAL A 229 31.61 7.65 2.38
CA VAL A 229 30.81 8.67 3.07
C VAL A 229 31.51 10.02 2.93
N ARG A 230 30.87 10.98 2.28
CA ARG A 230 31.31 12.38 2.24
C ARG A 230 30.62 13.16 3.35
N TYR A 231 31.40 13.87 4.15
CA TYR A 231 30.91 14.63 5.28
C TYR A 231 31.62 15.97 5.42
N ARG A 232 30.96 16.91 6.09
CA ARG A 232 31.49 18.21 6.48
C ARG A 232 31.67 18.27 7.99
N ARG A 233 32.82 18.75 8.44
CA ARG A 233 33.13 19.00 9.85
C ARG A 233 33.56 20.46 9.97
N GLY A 234 32.67 21.30 10.51
CA GLY A 234 32.84 22.76 10.42
C GLY A 234 32.69 23.26 8.98
N ASN A 235 33.75 23.86 8.44
CA ASN A 235 33.79 24.39 7.06
C ASN A 235 34.52 23.45 6.08
N GLU A 236 35.12 22.37 6.57
CA GLU A 236 35.92 21.45 5.74
C GLU A 236 35.10 20.24 5.31
N THR A 237 35.26 19.83 4.05
CA THR A 237 34.64 18.62 3.50
C THR A 237 35.68 17.51 3.41
N SER A 238 35.31 16.29 3.79
CA SER A 238 36.17 15.10 3.78
C SER A 238 35.40 13.86 3.35
N GLU A 239 36.12 12.79 3.02
CA GLU A 239 35.55 11.49 2.66
C GLU A 239 36.17 10.37 3.47
N VAL A 240 35.39 9.34 3.77
CA VAL A 240 35.90 8.13 4.40
C VAL A 240 35.17 6.88 3.92
N LYS A 241 35.89 5.76 3.82
CA LYS A 241 35.31 4.46 3.52
C LYS A 241 34.80 3.78 4.78
N VAL A 242 33.57 3.28 4.75
CA VAL A 242 32.91 2.61 5.87
C VAL A 242 32.48 1.22 5.43
N THR A 243 32.95 0.18 6.11
CA THR A 243 32.53 -1.21 5.83
C THR A 243 31.41 -1.61 6.77
N LEU A 244 30.23 -1.89 6.21
CA LEU A 244 28.99 -2.11 6.96
C LEU A 244 29.00 -3.46 7.67
N VAL A 245 28.27 -3.54 8.79
CA VAL A 245 28.08 -4.79 9.56
C VAL A 245 26.61 -5.14 9.67
N ALA A 246 26.29 -6.41 9.99
CA ALA A 246 24.93 -6.84 10.24
C ALA A 246 24.39 -6.20 11.53
N ASP A 247 23.12 -5.79 11.54
CA ASP A 247 22.46 -5.31 12.75
C ASP A 247 22.36 -6.46 13.77
N PRO A 248 23.07 -6.40 14.92
CA PRO A 248 23.06 -7.47 15.91
C PRO A 248 21.71 -7.62 16.63
N ARG A 249 20.76 -6.70 16.41
CA ARG A 249 19.38 -6.77 16.92
C ARG A 249 18.42 -7.44 15.94
N ALA A 250 18.85 -7.67 14.70
CA ALA A 250 18.08 -8.41 13.71
C ALA A 250 18.37 -9.90 13.88
N GLY A 251 17.42 -10.65 14.44
CA GLY A 251 17.46 -12.11 14.37
C GLY A 251 17.54 -12.58 12.91
N THR A 252 18.17 -13.73 12.67
CA THR A 252 18.46 -14.37 11.37
C THR A 252 17.24 -14.85 10.58
N ASP A 253 16.08 -14.25 10.79
CA ASP A 253 14.85 -14.62 10.12
C ASP A 253 14.46 -13.47 9.19
N VAL A 254 14.41 -13.76 7.88
CA VAL A 254 13.79 -12.88 6.88
C VAL A 254 12.30 -12.87 7.23
N ARG A 255 11.92 -12.06 8.22
CA ARG A 255 10.51 -11.78 8.48
C ARG A 255 10.02 -10.98 7.29
N SER A 256 9.55 -11.73 6.30
CA SER A 256 8.41 -11.44 5.45
C SER A 256 7.61 -10.23 5.96
N TYR A 257 7.26 -9.31 5.06
CA TYR A 257 6.23 -8.30 5.32
C TYR A 257 4.87 -8.91 5.73
N VAL A 258 4.74 -10.24 5.68
CA VAL A 258 3.68 -11.03 6.31
C VAL A 258 3.66 -10.77 7.81
N PRO A 259 2.55 -10.27 8.38
CA PRO A 259 2.52 -9.95 9.79
C PRO A 259 2.70 -11.17 10.69
N ALA A 260 3.65 -11.09 11.62
CA ALA A 260 3.96 -12.19 12.54
C ALA A 260 2.84 -12.51 13.56
N ASN A 261 1.90 -11.59 13.79
CA ASN A 261 0.87 -11.70 14.83
C ASN A 261 -0.49 -11.21 14.30
N ILE A 262 -1.11 -11.99 13.41
CA ILE A 262 -2.44 -11.69 12.87
C ILE A 262 -3.52 -12.17 13.84
N PHE A 263 -4.53 -11.33 14.08
CA PHE A 263 -5.70 -11.73 14.87
C PHE A 263 -6.54 -12.76 14.10
N LYS A 264 -6.87 -13.88 14.74
CA LYS A 264 -7.54 -15.03 14.08
C LYS A 264 -8.94 -15.35 14.59
N LYS A 265 -9.44 -14.67 15.64
CA LYS A 265 -10.80 -14.93 16.14
C LYS A 265 -11.82 -14.15 15.30
N ASP A 266 -13.04 -14.65 15.27
CA ASP A 266 -14.15 -14.00 14.55
C ASP A 266 -14.73 -12.81 15.33
N VAL A 267 -14.41 -12.68 16.61
CA VAL A 267 -14.87 -11.59 17.48
C VAL A 267 -13.68 -10.93 18.16
N PHE A 268 -13.53 -9.63 17.97
CA PHE A 268 -12.58 -8.80 18.72
C PHE A 268 -13.33 -7.97 19.75
N ARG A 269 -12.97 -8.13 21.03
CA ARG A 269 -13.54 -7.36 22.14
C ARG A 269 -12.65 -6.18 22.51
N LEU A 270 -13.12 -4.96 22.29
CA LEU A 270 -12.39 -3.73 22.56
C LEU A 270 -12.92 -3.01 23.80
N ALA A 271 -12.04 -2.77 24.78
CA ALA A 271 -12.32 -1.86 25.88
C ALA A 271 -11.96 -0.42 25.46
N VAL A 272 -12.80 0.56 25.75
CA VAL A 272 -12.50 1.98 25.49
C VAL A 272 -12.39 2.72 26.82
N ILE A 273 -11.24 3.34 27.07
CA ILE A 273 -10.97 4.14 28.27
C ILE A 273 -10.75 5.58 27.85
N THR A 274 -11.67 6.47 28.26
CA THR A 274 -11.54 7.91 28.06
C THR A 274 -10.70 8.54 29.18
N ILE A 275 -9.71 9.34 28.82
CA ILE A 275 -8.72 9.90 29.74
C ILE A 275 -8.84 11.43 29.78
N GLU A 276 -9.30 11.94 30.92
CA GLU A 276 -9.42 13.35 31.24
C GLU A 276 -8.20 13.85 32.02
N TYR A 277 -7.86 15.13 31.83
CA TYR A 277 -6.78 15.80 32.54
C TYR A 277 -7.35 16.94 33.40
N PRO A 278 -6.67 17.40 34.46
CA PRO A 278 -7.10 18.56 35.23
C PRO A 278 -7.24 19.84 34.37
N ASP A 279 -6.37 20.02 33.39
CA ASP A 279 -6.33 21.17 32.46
C ASP A 279 -7.06 20.94 31.13
N THR A 280 -7.41 19.68 30.81
CA THR A 280 -8.12 19.30 29.58
C THR A 280 -9.27 18.35 29.94
N PRO A 281 -10.42 18.88 30.40
CA PRO A 281 -11.60 18.07 30.67
C PRO A 281 -12.25 17.58 29.37
N ARG A 282 -13.11 16.56 29.45
CA ARG A 282 -13.89 16.10 28.30
C ARG A 282 -14.89 17.17 27.86
N SER A 283 -15.27 17.10 26.59
CA SER A 283 -16.45 17.82 26.08
C SER A 283 -17.75 17.24 26.64
N ASP A 284 -18.70 18.10 27.02
CA ASP A 284 -20.04 17.69 27.45
C ASP A 284 -20.85 17.04 26.32
N LYS A 285 -20.53 17.37 25.06
CA LYS A 285 -21.17 16.80 23.88
C LYS A 285 -20.63 15.42 23.54
N ILE A 286 -19.34 15.18 23.78
CA ILE A 286 -18.65 13.94 23.40
C ILE A 286 -18.74 12.96 24.58
N THR A 287 -19.85 12.22 24.65
CA THR A 287 -20.13 11.30 25.75
C THR A 287 -19.58 9.88 25.50
N ALA A 288 -19.51 9.06 26.55
CA ALA A 288 -19.21 7.63 26.42
C ALA A 288 -20.21 6.90 25.49
N LYS A 289 -21.49 7.30 25.54
CA LYS A 289 -22.52 6.80 24.61
C LYS A 289 -22.19 7.15 23.16
N ALA A 290 -21.81 8.39 22.88
CA ALA A 290 -21.44 8.82 21.52
C ALA A 290 -20.29 7.96 20.95
N TRP A 291 -19.29 7.64 21.76
CA TRP A 291 -18.22 6.73 21.35
C TRP A 291 -18.66 5.28 21.20
N ASN A 292 -19.52 4.79 22.09
CA ASN A 292 -20.13 3.47 21.94
C ASN A 292 -20.90 3.36 20.61
N ASP A 293 -21.69 4.36 20.27
CA ASP A 293 -22.44 4.40 19.02
C ASP A 293 -21.49 4.43 17.81
N ALA A 294 -20.44 5.26 17.86
CA ALA A 294 -19.46 5.40 16.78
C ALA A 294 -18.61 4.14 16.56
N LEU A 295 -18.32 3.36 17.61
CA LEU A 295 -17.41 2.22 17.53
C LEU A 295 -18.13 0.88 17.39
N PHE A 296 -19.31 0.70 18.00
CA PHE A 296 -19.92 -0.61 18.20
C PHE A 296 -21.37 -0.74 17.74
N SER A 297 -22.04 0.35 17.34
CA SER A 297 -23.41 0.24 16.83
C SER A 297 -23.46 -0.45 15.46
N SER A 298 -24.65 -0.87 15.03
CA SER A 298 -24.82 -1.57 13.76
C SER A 298 -25.94 -0.93 12.95
N GLY A 299 -25.59 -0.30 11.82
CA GLY A 299 -26.54 0.27 10.86
C GLY A 299 -27.29 1.52 11.34
N THR A 300 -26.89 2.09 12.49
CA THR A 300 -27.56 3.25 13.10
C THR A 300 -26.71 4.51 13.11
N TYR A 301 -25.39 4.42 12.91
CA TYR A 301 -24.46 5.56 12.97
C TYR A 301 -24.23 6.20 11.60
N THR A 302 -25.31 6.70 10.96
CA THR A 302 -25.32 7.06 9.53
C THR A 302 -25.81 8.48 9.19
N ASP A 303 -26.10 9.31 10.20
CA ASP A 303 -26.52 10.70 9.98
C ASP A 303 -25.44 11.67 10.48
N LYS A 304 -25.45 12.02 11.76
CA LYS A 304 -24.47 12.93 12.37
C LYS A 304 -23.90 12.38 13.66
N ASN A 305 -22.65 12.72 13.94
CA ASN A 305 -22.03 12.49 15.25
C ASN A 305 -22.54 13.51 16.30
N ALA A 306 -22.09 13.35 17.54
CA ALA A 306 -22.51 14.20 18.67
C ALA A 306 -22.13 15.70 18.53
N THR A 307 -21.21 16.04 17.62
CA THR A 307 -20.79 17.42 17.33
C THR A 307 -21.28 17.92 15.96
N GLY A 308 -22.18 17.17 15.31
CA GLY A 308 -22.92 17.59 14.12
C GLY A 308 -22.27 17.28 12.76
N GLN A 309 -21.14 16.58 12.71
CA GLN A 309 -20.51 16.20 11.44
C GLN A 309 -21.19 14.96 10.84
N PRO A 310 -21.30 14.86 9.51
CA PRO A 310 -21.88 13.69 8.86
C PRO A 310 -21.06 12.44 9.14
N VAL A 311 -21.75 11.31 9.30
CA VAL A 311 -21.16 9.97 9.52
C VAL A 311 -21.85 8.94 8.64
N PHE A 312 -21.19 7.81 8.38
CA PHE A 312 -21.58 6.88 7.31
C PHE A 312 -21.58 5.41 7.73
N GLY A 313 -21.57 5.15 9.03
CA GLY A 313 -21.44 3.83 9.63
C GLY A 313 -20.49 3.87 10.82
N SER A 314 -20.62 2.91 11.72
CA SER A 314 -19.72 2.73 12.86
C SER A 314 -18.44 1.98 12.45
N MET A 315 -17.46 1.90 13.35
CA MET A 315 -16.30 1.02 13.15
C MET A 315 -16.72 -0.47 13.03
N ALA A 316 -17.73 -0.91 13.77
CA ALA A 316 -18.27 -2.26 13.65
C ALA A 316 -18.96 -2.49 12.29
N ASP A 317 -19.68 -1.50 11.75
CA ASP A 317 -20.24 -1.57 10.39
C ASP A 317 -19.13 -1.72 9.34
N TYR A 318 -18.06 -0.91 9.45
CA TYR A 318 -16.90 -0.98 8.57
C TYR A 318 -16.25 -2.36 8.56
N PHE A 319 -15.88 -2.88 9.74
CA PHE A 319 -15.20 -4.17 9.82
C PHE A 319 -16.07 -5.34 9.41
N ARG A 320 -17.40 -5.26 9.63
CA ARG A 320 -18.34 -6.25 9.10
C ARG A 320 -18.38 -6.23 7.57
N GLU A 321 -18.41 -5.06 6.95
CA GLU A 321 -18.44 -4.93 5.48
C GLU A 321 -17.14 -5.43 4.84
N VAL A 322 -15.98 -4.88 5.25
CA VAL A 322 -14.69 -5.18 4.62
C VAL A 322 -14.23 -6.63 4.83
N SER A 323 -14.68 -7.29 5.90
CA SER A 323 -14.38 -8.70 6.20
C SER A 323 -15.44 -9.68 5.68
N CYS A 324 -16.51 -9.19 5.06
CA CYS A 324 -17.68 -9.99 4.67
C CYS A 324 -18.26 -10.79 5.85
N GLY A 325 -18.35 -10.16 7.03
CA GLY A 325 -18.87 -10.75 8.25
C GLY A 325 -17.90 -11.68 9.00
N LYS A 326 -16.68 -11.90 8.50
CA LYS A 326 -15.67 -12.75 9.18
C LYS A 326 -15.11 -12.13 10.46
N LEU A 327 -15.20 -10.81 10.63
CA LEU A 327 -14.83 -10.13 11.86
C LEU A 327 -16.01 -9.32 12.41
N LYS A 328 -16.37 -9.61 13.66
CA LYS A 328 -17.23 -8.79 14.49
C LYS A 328 -16.38 -7.99 15.48
N VAL A 329 -16.57 -6.68 15.50
CA VAL A 329 -16.00 -5.82 16.54
C VAL A 329 -17.08 -5.48 17.55
N GLU A 330 -16.87 -5.84 18.81
CA GLU A 330 -17.77 -5.51 19.91
C GLU A 330 -16.97 -4.97 21.09
N GLY A 331 -17.63 -4.31 22.04
CA GLY A 331 -16.91 -3.67 23.11
C GLY A 331 -17.78 -2.82 24.01
N LYS A 332 -17.11 -2.07 24.89
CA LYS A 332 -17.76 -1.05 25.70
C LYS A 332 -16.83 0.12 25.96
N THR A 333 -17.41 1.30 26.04
CA THR A 333 -16.80 2.49 26.60
C THR A 333 -17.07 2.55 28.10
N PHE A 334 -15.99 2.55 28.87
CA PHE A 334 -16.05 2.76 30.31
C PHE A 334 -16.33 4.23 30.63
N ASP A 335 -16.84 4.49 31.83
CA ASP A 335 -16.94 5.87 32.31
C ASP A 335 -15.53 6.51 32.30
N PRO A 336 -15.41 7.81 31.97
CA PRO A 336 -14.12 8.47 31.89
C PRO A 336 -13.31 8.36 33.20
N VAL A 337 -11.99 8.38 33.07
CA VAL A 337 -11.07 8.45 34.20
C VAL A 337 -10.29 9.75 34.13
N LYS A 338 -10.14 10.43 35.28
CA LYS A 338 -9.37 11.65 35.41
C LYS A 338 -8.00 11.34 36.00
N VAL A 339 -6.94 11.56 35.23
CA VAL A 339 -5.56 11.36 35.68
C VAL A 339 -5.06 12.55 36.50
N ALA A 340 -4.00 12.33 37.28
CA ALA A 340 -3.54 13.25 38.31
C ALA A 340 -2.84 14.50 37.76
N LYS A 341 -2.11 14.39 36.64
CA LYS A 341 -1.30 15.50 36.10
C LYS A 341 -1.96 16.17 34.91
N ASN A 342 -1.50 17.38 34.60
CA ASN A 342 -1.89 18.10 33.40
C ASN A 342 -1.42 17.37 32.15
N ARG A 343 -2.10 17.61 31.04
CA ARG A 343 -1.88 16.89 29.79
C ARG A 343 -0.43 17.00 29.29
N ALA A 344 0.16 18.20 29.37
CA ALA A 344 1.53 18.45 28.93
C ALA A 344 2.58 17.69 29.76
N ASP A 345 2.29 17.39 31.03
CA ASP A 345 3.23 16.71 31.93
C ASP A 345 3.47 15.24 31.54
N TYR A 346 2.52 14.64 30.79
CA TYR A 346 2.66 13.31 30.22
C TYR A 346 3.30 13.32 28.82
N ALA A 347 3.51 14.50 28.21
CA ALA A 347 4.13 14.64 26.89
C ALA A 347 5.66 14.59 26.95
N ALA A 348 6.27 14.75 28.13
CA ALA A 348 7.71 14.81 28.32
C ALA A 348 8.34 13.41 28.27
N GLY A 349 9.14 13.14 27.24
CA GLY A 349 9.91 11.89 27.05
C GLY A 349 9.27 10.92 26.05
N THR A 350 10.11 10.17 25.34
CA THR A 350 9.66 9.13 24.40
C THR A 350 9.20 7.89 25.18
N GLY A 351 7.95 7.45 24.97
CA GLY A 351 7.45 6.22 25.54
C GLY A 351 7.03 6.27 27.02
N ASP A 352 6.77 7.46 27.58
CA ASP A 352 6.17 7.55 28.90
C ASP A 352 4.76 6.94 28.92
N ARG A 353 4.65 5.77 29.55
CA ARG A 353 3.42 4.99 29.68
C ARG A 353 2.72 5.18 31.02
N ARG A 354 3.19 6.11 31.85
CA ARG A 354 2.61 6.37 33.19
C ARG A 354 1.12 6.72 33.09
N MET A 355 0.75 7.57 32.14
CA MET A 355 -0.64 7.94 31.88
C MET A 355 -1.54 6.72 31.58
N LEU A 356 -1.06 5.79 30.74
CA LEU A 356 -1.83 4.61 30.37
C LEU A 356 -1.95 3.60 31.52
N ASN A 357 -0.89 3.45 32.32
CA ASN A 357 -0.94 2.61 33.53
C ASN A 357 -1.93 3.17 34.55
N GLU A 358 -1.85 4.47 34.82
CA GLU A 358 -2.75 5.17 35.74
C GLU A 358 -4.21 5.06 35.29
N ALA A 359 -4.47 5.20 33.99
CA ALA A 359 -5.82 5.04 33.45
C ALA A 359 -6.37 3.61 33.68
N ILE A 360 -5.53 2.57 33.52
CA ILE A 360 -5.94 1.19 33.84
C ILE A 360 -6.18 1.04 35.35
N ASP A 361 -5.27 1.53 36.21
CA ASP A 361 -5.42 1.45 37.67
C ASP A 361 -6.75 2.08 38.13
N LEU A 362 -7.11 3.24 37.56
CA LEU A 362 -8.37 3.93 37.87
C LEU A 362 -9.60 3.12 37.45
N VAL A 363 -9.60 2.51 36.27
CA VAL A 363 -10.68 1.62 35.82
C VAL A 363 -10.78 0.39 36.71
N LEU A 364 -9.66 -0.30 36.99
CA LEU A 364 -9.65 -1.51 37.82
C LEU A 364 -10.09 -1.22 39.26
N LYS A 365 -9.73 -0.05 39.81
CA LYS A 365 -10.16 0.38 41.14
C LYS A 365 -11.65 0.68 41.20
N ARG A 366 -12.21 1.32 40.17
CA ARG A 366 -13.63 1.69 40.11
C ARG A 366 -14.52 0.50 39.79
N ASP A 367 -14.17 -0.26 38.76
CA ASP A 367 -15.03 -1.26 38.12
C ASP A 367 -14.66 -2.71 38.51
N GLY A 368 -13.61 -2.88 39.32
CA GLY A 368 -13.13 -4.17 39.81
C GLY A 368 -11.93 -4.71 39.01
N ALA A 369 -11.09 -5.50 39.68
CA ALA A 369 -9.83 -6.01 39.14
C ALA A 369 -9.97 -6.90 37.89
N ASP A 370 -11.14 -7.50 37.70
CA ASP A 370 -11.41 -8.40 36.56
C ASP A 370 -12.18 -7.72 35.42
N SER A 371 -12.56 -6.45 35.58
CA SER A 371 -13.40 -5.70 34.64
C SER A 371 -12.86 -5.63 33.21
N MET A 372 -11.53 -5.75 33.06
CA MET A 372 -10.83 -5.70 31.78
C MET A 372 -10.47 -7.09 31.22
N ARG A 373 -10.77 -8.20 31.91
CA ARG A 373 -10.34 -9.57 31.49
C ARG A 373 -10.95 -10.04 30.19
N ALA A 374 -12.18 -9.65 29.90
CA ALA A 374 -12.92 -10.13 28.73
C ALA A 374 -12.49 -9.48 27.40
N PHE A 375 -11.64 -8.46 27.42
CA PHE A 375 -11.25 -7.69 26.23
C PHE A 375 -9.93 -8.17 25.63
N ASP A 376 -9.89 -8.26 24.30
CA ASP A 376 -8.70 -8.61 23.51
C ASP A 376 -7.74 -7.42 23.35
N GLY A 377 -8.25 -6.19 23.43
CA GLY A 377 -7.45 -4.97 23.35
C GLY A 377 -8.10 -3.75 24.01
N VAL A 378 -7.33 -2.67 24.09
CA VAL A 378 -7.73 -1.41 24.70
C VAL A 378 -7.57 -0.25 23.72
N LEU A 379 -8.60 0.58 23.59
CA LEU A 379 -8.52 1.91 23.01
C LEU A 379 -8.39 2.92 24.14
N PHE A 380 -7.27 3.62 24.18
CA PHE A 380 -7.14 4.81 25.02
C PHE A 380 -7.57 6.04 24.23
N LEU A 381 -8.62 6.68 24.69
CA LEU A 381 -9.15 7.89 24.09
C LEU A 381 -8.75 9.08 24.97
N HIS A 382 -7.77 9.86 24.55
CA HIS A 382 -7.35 11.00 25.35
C HIS A 382 -8.17 12.25 24.99
N CYS A 383 -8.59 13.01 26.01
CA CYS A 383 -9.35 14.24 25.81
C CYS A 383 -8.53 15.33 25.08
N GLY A 384 -9.26 16.19 24.36
CA GLY A 384 -8.70 17.24 23.52
C GLY A 384 -8.19 16.79 22.14
N GLY A 385 -7.75 17.77 21.33
CA GLY A 385 -7.29 17.54 19.95
C GLY A 385 -5.88 16.99 19.83
N ARG A 386 -5.42 16.76 18.60
CA ARG A 386 -4.00 16.41 18.34
C ARG A 386 -3.07 17.49 18.93
N VAL A 387 -2.05 17.06 19.67
CA VAL A 387 -0.96 17.92 20.14
C VAL A 387 0.18 17.81 19.14
N GLN A 388 0.70 18.95 18.69
CA GLN A 388 1.89 18.96 17.83
C GLN A 388 3.10 18.54 18.68
N THR A 389 3.49 17.28 18.52
CA THR A 389 4.60 16.64 19.25
C THR A 389 5.42 15.83 18.25
N ASN A 390 6.66 15.49 18.63
CA ASN A 390 7.51 14.64 17.82
C ASN A 390 6.85 13.25 17.62
N ARG A 391 7.05 12.65 16.44
CA ARG A 391 6.56 11.31 16.14
C ARG A 391 7.08 10.31 17.19
N GLY A 392 6.18 9.51 17.76
CA GLY A 392 6.49 8.58 18.88
C GLY A 392 6.17 9.12 20.28
N ASN A 393 5.63 10.33 20.38
CA ASN A 393 4.99 10.81 21.61
C ASN A 393 3.72 9.98 21.93
N VAL A 394 3.37 9.87 23.20
CA VAL A 394 2.19 9.13 23.67
C VAL A 394 0.88 9.65 23.05
N PHE A 395 0.81 10.96 22.73
CA PHE A 395 -0.37 11.61 22.15
C PHE A 395 -0.50 11.50 20.63
N TRP A 396 0.53 11.00 19.94
CA TRP A 396 0.40 10.69 18.51
C TRP A 396 -0.40 9.39 18.36
N PRO A 397 -1.41 9.30 17.45
CA PRO A 397 -2.09 8.04 17.22
C PRO A 397 -1.11 6.91 16.88
N HIS A 398 -1.18 5.83 17.65
CA HIS A 398 -0.33 4.66 17.43
C HIS A 398 -0.91 3.44 18.15
N ARG A 399 -0.45 2.26 17.71
CA ARG A 399 -0.66 0.98 18.38
C ARG A 399 0.61 0.48 19.07
N SER A 400 0.47 -0.12 20.24
CA SER A 400 1.58 -0.80 20.92
C SER A 400 1.09 -1.83 21.96
N VAL A 401 2.01 -2.33 22.78
CA VAL A 401 1.71 -3.23 23.90
C VAL A 401 2.13 -2.54 25.20
N LEU A 402 1.22 -2.52 26.18
CA LEU A 402 1.45 -2.06 27.53
C LEU A 402 1.56 -3.27 28.47
N LEU A 403 2.65 -3.35 29.23
CA LEU A 403 2.77 -4.29 30.33
C LEU A 403 2.33 -3.58 31.62
N HIS A 404 1.27 -4.07 32.26
CA HIS A 404 0.69 -3.52 33.47
C HIS A 404 0.32 -4.64 34.44
N GLN A 405 0.86 -4.60 35.67
CA GLN A 405 0.63 -5.63 36.70
C GLN A 405 0.79 -7.07 36.18
N ASN A 406 1.88 -7.34 35.46
CA ASN A 406 2.18 -8.63 34.77
C ASN A 406 1.21 -9.07 33.67
N ARG A 407 0.24 -8.22 33.29
CA ARG A 407 -0.64 -8.45 32.15
C ARG A 407 -0.23 -7.60 30.96
N ARG A 408 -0.22 -8.23 29.77
CA ARG A 408 -0.01 -7.53 28.50
C ARG A 408 -1.36 -7.05 27.95
N TYR A 409 -1.45 -5.76 27.67
CA TYR A 409 -2.57 -5.14 26.98
C TYR A 409 -2.11 -4.68 25.60
N SER A 410 -2.68 -5.25 24.55
CA SER A 410 -2.54 -4.68 23.21
C SER A 410 -3.42 -3.44 23.16
N TYR A 411 -2.85 -2.29 22.79
CA TYR A 411 -3.58 -1.03 22.80
C TYR A 411 -3.35 -0.22 21.53
N PHE A 412 -4.31 0.63 21.20
CA PHE A 412 -4.08 1.82 20.38
C PHE A 412 -4.61 3.05 21.09
N ILE A 413 -4.06 4.21 20.76
CA ILE A 413 -4.43 5.49 21.37
C ILE A 413 -4.84 6.47 20.27
N CYS A 414 -5.90 7.25 20.53
CA CYS A 414 -6.42 8.26 19.61
C CYS A 414 -6.94 9.48 20.39
N PRO A 415 -6.92 10.68 19.78
CA PRO A 415 -7.58 11.86 20.34
C PRO A 415 -9.10 11.77 20.19
N GLU A 416 -9.85 12.22 21.20
CA GLU A 416 -11.30 12.36 21.11
C GLU A 416 -11.74 13.42 20.09
N SER A 417 -10.89 14.44 19.89
CA SER A 417 -11.20 15.57 19.02
C SER A 417 -10.29 15.61 17.80
N SER A 418 -10.88 15.97 16.67
CA SER A 418 -10.14 16.29 15.44
C SER A 418 -9.58 17.71 15.43
N THR A 419 -10.02 18.57 16.35
CA THR A 419 -9.62 19.97 16.47
C THR A 419 -8.88 20.21 17.78
N ALA A 420 -7.87 21.09 17.75
CA ALA A 420 -7.02 21.41 18.90
C ALA A 420 -7.83 21.89 20.12
N ASN A 421 -8.91 22.64 19.89
CA ASN A 421 -9.80 23.20 20.90
C ASN A 421 -10.85 22.21 21.45
N GLY A 422 -10.89 20.96 20.97
CA GLY A 422 -11.76 19.93 21.55
C GLY A 422 -13.24 19.99 21.13
N ASP A 423 -13.61 20.84 20.16
CA ASP A 423 -15.02 21.10 19.82
C ASP A 423 -15.64 20.12 18.82
N ARG A 424 -14.80 19.30 18.16
CA ARG A 424 -15.20 18.44 17.05
C ARG A 424 -14.79 17.00 17.28
N MET A 425 -15.76 16.15 17.59
CA MET A 425 -15.57 14.71 17.74
C MET A 425 -14.83 14.15 16.52
N ASN A 426 -13.81 13.34 16.80
CA ASN A 426 -12.98 12.75 15.77
C ASN A 426 -13.76 11.69 14.98
N ASN A 427 -13.35 11.44 13.74
CA ASN A 427 -14.01 10.49 12.84
C ASN A 427 -13.42 9.09 13.00
N ILE A 428 -14.16 8.07 12.56
CA ILE A 428 -13.77 6.66 12.73
C ILE A 428 -12.64 6.22 11.79
N SER A 429 -12.28 6.98 10.75
CA SER A 429 -11.27 6.55 9.77
C SER A 429 -9.90 6.32 10.42
N VAL A 430 -9.47 7.24 11.29
CA VAL A 430 -8.20 7.09 12.04
C VAL A 430 -8.26 5.88 12.97
N PHE A 431 -9.41 5.64 13.59
CA PHE A 431 -9.61 4.53 14.53
C PHE A 431 -9.58 3.19 13.80
N CYS A 432 -10.19 3.12 12.61
CA CYS A 432 -10.13 1.93 11.76
C CYS A 432 -8.70 1.63 11.32
N HIS A 433 -7.91 2.65 10.97
CA HIS A 433 -6.50 2.51 10.60
C HIS A 433 -5.67 1.95 11.76
N GLU A 434 -5.76 2.55 12.95
CA GLU A 434 -5.04 2.07 14.14
C GLU A 434 -5.50 0.67 14.58
N PHE A 435 -6.80 0.38 14.45
CA PHE A 435 -7.33 -0.96 14.66
C PHE A 435 -6.80 -1.96 13.63
N GLY A 436 -6.56 -1.54 12.39
CA GLY A 436 -5.85 -2.35 11.38
C GLY A 436 -4.50 -2.86 11.90
N HIS A 437 -3.73 -1.99 12.56
CA HIS A 437 -2.48 -2.41 13.23
C HIS A 437 -2.71 -3.34 14.42
N MET A 438 -3.81 -3.15 15.16
CA MET A 438 -4.19 -4.01 16.27
C MET A 438 -4.40 -5.46 15.82
N ILE A 439 -5.04 -5.66 14.66
CA ILE A 439 -5.30 -6.99 14.09
C ILE A 439 -4.13 -7.54 13.25
N GLY A 440 -3.03 -6.79 13.17
CA GLY A 440 -1.74 -7.25 12.68
C GLY A 440 -1.23 -6.54 11.43
N LEU A 441 -2.01 -5.68 10.76
CA LEU A 441 -1.56 -5.09 9.50
C LEU A 441 -0.46 -4.02 9.68
N PRO A 442 0.51 -3.91 8.76
CA PRO A 442 1.50 -2.85 8.77
C PRO A 442 0.97 -1.58 8.09
N ASP A 443 1.73 -0.48 8.22
CA ASP A 443 1.59 0.70 7.38
C ASP A 443 2.02 0.43 5.94
N LEU A 444 1.21 0.89 4.98
CA LEU A 444 1.35 0.65 3.54
C LEU A 444 1.40 1.95 2.70
N TYR A 445 1.52 3.12 3.33
CA TYR A 445 1.71 4.39 2.62
C TYR A 445 3.08 4.49 1.93
N ALA A 446 3.14 5.37 0.93
CA ALA A 446 4.36 5.87 0.33
C ALA A 446 5.34 6.29 1.42
N ARG A 447 6.56 5.76 1.39
CA ARG A 447 7.61 6.27 2.25
C ARG A 447 8.42 7.30 1.46
N PRO A 448 8.79 8.47 2.04
CA PRO A 448 9.67 9.47 1.39
C PRO A 448 11.01 8.90 0.87
N GLU A 449 11.30 7.72 1.39
CA GLU A 449 12.47 6.85 1.37
C GLU A 449 12.55 6.01 0.07
N ASN A 450 11.48 6.00 -0.74
CA ASN A 450 11.41 5.29 -2.02
C ASN A 450 10.93 6.23 -3.15
N PRO A 451 11.84 6.98 -3.80
CA PRO A 451 11.49 7.88 -4.89
C PRO A 451 10.71 7.14 -5.99
N GLY A 452 9.48 7.57 -6.27
CA GLY A 452 8.58 6.93 -7.25
C GLY A 452 7.60 5.88 -6.69
N SER A 453 7.50 5.69 -5.38
CA SER A 453 6.54 4.76 -4.77
C SER A 453 5.42 5.50 -4.03
N GLU A 454 4.18 5.36 -4.50
CA GLU A 454 2.98 5.94 -3.87
C GLU A 454 2.37 5.05 -2.75
N GLY A 455 3.03 3.93 -2.42
CA GLY A 455 2.45 2.93 -1.51
C GLY A 455 1.20 2.34 -2.14
N LEU A 456 0.09 2.33 -1.39
CA LEU A 456 -1.22 1.89 -1.89
C LEU A 456 -2.19 3.08 -2.10
N GLY A 457 -1.71 4.31 -1.95
CA GLY A 457 -2.50 5.52 -2.14
C GLY A 457 -3.81 5.54 -1.33
N GLN A 458 -4.85 6.13 -1.92
CA GLN A 458 -6.18 6.25 -1.31
C GLN A 458 -7.06 4.99 -1.45
N TRP A 459 -6.50 3.90 -1.95
CA TRP A 459 -7.23 2.66 -2.22
C TRP A 459 -7.21 1.66 -1.06
N CYS A 460 -6.40 1.91 -0.03
CA CYS A 460 -6.25 1.02 1.12
C CYS A 460 -6.28 1.80 2.44
N LEU A 461 -7.08 1.33 3.39
CA LEU A 461 -7.14 1.87 4.76
C LEU A 461 -5.76 2.02 5.42
N MET A 462 -4.88 1.05 5.19
CA MET A 462 -3.53 1.01 5.79
C MET A 462 -2.54 1.96 5.09
N SER A 463 -3.00 2.81 4.16
CA SER A 463 -2.19 3.75 3.39
C SER A 463 -2.68 5.18 3.62
N ASN A 464 -3.13 5.88 2.58
CA ASN A 464 -3.51 7.30 2.66
C ASN A 464 -5.02 7.39 2.88
N GLN A 465 -5.44 7.91 4.03
CA GLN A 465 -6.87 8.05 4.35
C GLN A 465 -7.55 9.13 3.50
N LEU A 466 -8.82 8.92 3.17
CA LEU A 466 -9.67 9.97 2.60
C LEU A 466 -10.00 11.03 3.67
N GLY A 467 -9.89 12.31 3.33
CA GLY A 467 -10.01 13.43 4.28
C GLY A 467 -11.43 13.69 4.82
N ASN A 468 -12.43 12.91 4.42
CA ASN A 468 -13.83 13.11 4.79
C ASN A 468 -14.27 12.27 6.01
N GLY A 469 -13.39 11.43 6.55
CA GLY A 469 -13.66 10.62 7.74
C GLY A 469 -14.43 9.31 7.50
N LYS A 470 -14.74 8.98 6.24
CA LYS A 470 -15.22 7.67 5.83
C LYS A 470 -14.02 6.79 5.45
N PRO A 471 -13.73 5.70 6.18
CA PRO A 471 -12.61 4.82 5.83
C PRO A 471 -12.91 4.07 4.53
N GLN A 472 -11.96 4.07 3.60
CA GLN A 472 -11.99 3.17 2.43
C GLN A 472 -11.71 1.71 2.82
N HIS A 473 -12.05 0.75 1.96
CA HIS A 473 -11.68 -0.66 2.18
C HIS A 473 -10.17 -0.89 2.26
N MET A 474 -9.83 -2.02 2.87
CA MET A 474 -8.50 -2.62 2.82
C MET A 474 -8.26 -3.27 1.44
N SER A 475 -7.01 -3.25 0.96
CA SER A 475 -6.62 -3.94 -0.28
C SER A 475 -6.76 -5.46 -0.18
N ALA A 476 -6.80 -6.14 -1.33
CA ALA A 476 -6.77 -7.59 -1.44
C ALA A 476 -5.61 -8.20 -0.67
N TRP A 477 -4.44 -7.55 -0.67
CA TRP A 477 -3.29 -8.01 0.12
C TRP A 477 -3.63 -8.05 1.61
N CYS A 478 -4.18 -6.97 2.17
CA CYS A 478 -4.58 -6.91 3.58
C CYS A 478 -5.64 -7.99 3.91
N LYS A 479 -6.66 -8.12 3.05
CA LYS A 479 -7.73 -9.12 3.22
C LYS A 479 -7.18 -10.55 3.15
N GLU A 480 -6.20 -10.82 2.28
CA GLU A 480 -5.51 -12.10 2.21
C GLU A 480 -4.73 -12.39 3.50
N GLN A 481 -3.93 -11.44 4.00
CA GLN A 481 -3.16 -11.64 5.23
C GLN A 481 -4.10 -11.98 6.41
N LEU A 482 -5.24 -11.29 6.50
CA LEU A 482 -6.24 -11.50 7.54
C LEU A 482 -7.06 -12.79 7.36
N GLY A 483 -6.96 -13.49 6.23
CA GLY A 483 -7.78 -14.66 5.91
C GLY A 483 -9.23 -14.33 5.52
N TRP A 484 -9.49 -13.07 5.18
CA TRP A 484 -10.80 -12.60 4.74
C TRP A 484 -11.05 -12.85 3.25
N LEU A 485 -9.98 -12.94 2.47
CA LEU A 485 -9.98 -13.19 1.03
C LEU A 485 -9.06 -14.37 0.72
N THR A 486 -9.47 -15.25 -0.19
CA THR A 486 -8.62 -16.30 -0.76
C THR A 486 -8.45 -16.07 -2.26
N PRO A 487 -7.29 -15.54 -2.71
CA PRO A 487 -7.06 -15.33 -4.13
C PRO A 487 -6.93 -16.63 -4.92
N THR A 488 -7.45 -16.64 -6.14
CA THR A 488 -7.24 -17.73 -7.11
C THR A 488 -5.88 -17.57 -7.78
N VAL A 489 -4.99 -18.55 -7.62
CA VAL A 489 -3.60 -18.47 -8.12
C VAL A 489 -3.56 -18.88 -9.60
N ILE A 490 -3.18 -17.93 -10.45
CA ILE A 490 -3.17 -18.07 -11.92
C ILE A 490 -1.79 -18.45 -12.42
N ASP A 491 -1.77 -19.41 -13.35
CA ASP A 491 -0.59 -19.71 -14.15
C ASP A 491 -0.48 -18.71 -15.32
N PRO A 492 0.51 -17.80 -15.34
CA PRO A 492 0.67 -16.88 -16.45
C PRO A 492 1.16 -17.57 -17.73
N THR A 493 1.65 -18.81 -17.67
CA THR A 493 2.12 -19.56 -18.85
C THR A 493 0.96 -20.11 -19.68
N VAL A 494 -0.22 -20.21 -19.10
CA VAL A 494 -1.44 -20.69 -19.76
C VAL A 494 -2.26 -19.52 -20.25
N LYS A 495 -2.39 -19.39 -21.58
CA LYS A 495 -3.28 -18.40 -22.18
C LYS A 495 -4.75 -18.70 -21.81
N GLN A 496 -5.37 -17.82 -21.03
CA GLN A 496 -6.81 -17.76 -20.78
C GLN A 496 -7.36 -16.32 -20.75
N LYS A 497 -8.64 -16.17 -21.12
CA LYS A 497 -9.44 -14.96 -20.88
C LYS A 497 -10.17 -15.09 -19.55
N LEU A 498 -10.09 -14.05 -18.73
CA LEU A 498 -10.60 -14.01 -17.37
C LEU A 498 -11.64 -12.90 -17.20
N VAL A 499 -12.59 -13.11 -16.30
CA VAL A 499 -13.53 -12.10 -15.81
C VAL A 499 -13.50 -12.06 -14.29
N LEU A 500 -13.42 -10.85 -13.74
CA LEU A 500 -13.38 -10.60 -12.29
C LEU A 500 -14.55 -9.70 -11.88
N SER A 501 -15.25 -10.08 -10.81
CA SER A 501 -16.32 -9.25 -10.24
C SER A 501 -15.77 -8.27 -9.19
N PRO A 502 -16.51 -7.17 -8.88
CA PRO A 502 -16.15 -6.30 -7.77
C PRO A 502 -15.94 -7.07 -6.46
N ILE A 503 -14.92 -6.68 -5.70
CA ILE A 503 -14.50 -7.40 -4.49
C ILE A 503 -15.43 -7.14 -3.30
N GLU A 504 -16.19 -6.05 -3.31
CA GLU A 504 -17.10 -5.67 -2.22
C GLU A 504 -18.13 -6.76 -1.95
N GLY A 505 -18.18 -7.26 -0.71
CA GLY A 505 -19.10 -8.34 -0.31
C GLY A 505 -18.69 -9.75 -0.72
N THR A 506 -17.45 -9.95 -1.20
CA THR A 506 -16.96 -11.26 -1.65
C THR A 506 -15.70 -11.71 -0.91
N THR A 507 -15.43 -13.01 -0.91
CA THR A 507 -14.27 -13.62 -0.21
C THR A 507 -13.30 -14.34 -1.15
N ASP A 508 -13.55 -14.29 -2.46
CA ASP A 508 -12.82 -15.04 -3.49
C ASP A 508 -12.56 -14.26 -4.78
N GLN A 509 -13.15 -13.07 -4.97
CA GLN A 509 -12.98 -12.25 -6.18
C GLN A 509 -11.62 -11.54 -6.19
N CYS A 510 -10.56 -12.32 -6.35
CA CYS A 510 -9.20 -11.84 -6.56
C CYS A 510 -8.37 -12.88 -7.30
N PHE A 511 -7.60 -12.44 -8.29
CA PHE A 511 -6.60 -13.29 -8.94
C PHE A 511 -5.20 -12.97 -8.43
N LYS A 512 -4.40 -14.01 -8.17
CA LYS A 512 -2.98 -13.92 -7.86
C LYS A 512 -2.17 -14.46 -9.03
N ILE A 513 -1.59 -13.58 -9.84
CA ILE A 513 -0.79 -13.96 -11.00
C ILE A 513 0.69 -14.00 -10.57
N LEU A 514 1.31 -15.17 -10.62
CA LEU A 514 2.71 -15.32 -10.22
C LEU A 514 3.63 -14.64 -11.23
N ALA A 515 4.45 -13.67 -10.80
CA ALA A 515 5.54 -13.17 -11.62
C ALA A 515 6.79 -14.05 -11.46
N ARG A 516 6.90 -14.75 -10.32
CA ARG A 516 7.92 -15.76 -10.04
C ARG A 516 7.27 -17.02 -9.46
N PRO A 517 7.69 -18.24 -9.89
CA PRO A 517 7.07 -19.50 -9.43
C PRO A 517 7.16 -19.72 -7.91
N ASP A 518 8.17 -19.12 -7.27
CA ASP A 518 8.43 -19.17 -5.83
C ASP A 518 7.53 -18.27 -4.98
N GLY A 519 6.68 -17.45 -5.62
CA GLY A 519 5.80 -16.50 -4.93
C GLY A 519 6.54 -15.32 -4.30
N SER A 520 7.85 -15.16 -4.56
CA SER A 520 8.63 -14.01 -4.10
C SER A 520 8.23 -12.71 -4.80
N GLU A 521 7.62 -12.81 -5.98
CA GLU A 521 6.98 -11.71 -6.68
C GLU A 521 5.71 -12.17 -7.40
N TYR A 522 4.63 -11.40 -7.25
CA TYR A 522 3.33 -11.69 -7.87
C TYR A 522 2.48 -10.43 -8.01
N PHE A 523 1.41 -10.52 -8.79
CA PHE A 523 0.39 -9.49 -8.92
C PHE A 523 -0.92 -9.96 -8.27
N LEU A 524 -1.55 -9.12 -7.47
CA LEU A 524 -2.95 -9.31 -7.04
C LEU A 524 -3.84 -8.39 -7.86
N LEU A 525 -4.88 -8.95 -8.44
CA LEU A 525 -5.89 -8.24 -9.20
C LEU A 525 -7.18 -8.18 -8.38
N GLU A 526 -7.70 -6.99 -8.13
CA GLU A 526 -9.03 -6.78 -7.54
C GLU A 526 -9.82 -5.74 -8.34
N VAL A 527 -11.12 -5.94 -8.48
CA VAL A 527 -12.01 -4.91 -9.04
C VAL A 527 -12.66 -4.16 -7.89
N ARG A 528 -12.59 -2.84 -7.90
CA ARG A 528 -13.22 -1.96 -6.90
C ARG A 528 -14.39 -1.21 -7.49
N LYS A 529 -15.48 -1.13 -6.74
CA LYS A 529 -16.69 -0.38 -7.09
C LYS A 529 -16.95 0.69 -6.06
N LYS A 530 -17.36 1.88 -6.53
CA LYS A 530 -17.79 2.98 -5.66
C LYS A 530 -19.13 2.64 -5.00
N THR A 531 -19.10 1.87 -3.93
CA THR A 531 -20.27 1.45 -3.15
C THR A 531 -19.89 1.29 -1.68
N GLY A 532 -20.87 1.29 -0.78
CA GLY A 532 -20.62 1.15 0.66
C GLY A 532 -19.57 2.16 1.17
N PHE A 533 -18.58 1.67 1.91
CA PHE A 533 -17.47 2.49 2.41
C PHE A 533 -16.53 3.02 1.30
N ASP A 534 -16.55 2.42 0.11
CA ASP A 534 -15.73 2.79 -1.05
C ASP A 534 -16.38 3.84 -1.97
N ILE A 535 -17.58 4.35 -1.64
CA ILE A 535 -18.31 5.33 -2.48
C ILE A 535 -17.52 6.61 -2.81
N ASP A 536 -16.58 6.98 -1.94
CA ASP A 536 -15.76 8.20 -2.08
C ASP A 536 -14.41 7.98 -2.78
N LEU A 537 -14.15 6.76 -3.27
CA LEU A 537 -12.94 6.47 -4.04
C LEU A 537 -12.86 7.34 -5.32
N PRO A 538 -11.63 7.63 -5.80
CA PRO A 538 -11.44 8.48 -6.97
C PRO A 538 -12.02 7.87 -8.26
N GLY A 539 -12.13 6.55 -8.35
CA GLY A 539 -12.71 5.83 -9.48
C GLY A 539 -13.16 4.42 -9.12
N ASP A 540 -13.63 3.68 -10.11
CA ASP A 540 -13.94 2.25 -10.06
C ASP A 540 -13.26 1.52 -11.22
N GLY A 541 -12.93 0.24 -11.04
CA GLY A 541 -12.19 -0.54 -12.03
C GLY A 541 -11.21 -1.52 -11.41
N LEU A 542 -10.30 -2.04 -12.23
CA LEU A 542 -9.29 -3.02 -11.85
C LEU A 542 -8.08 -2.32 -11.22
N LEU A 543 -7.71 -2.75 -10.02
CA LEU A 543 -6.44 -2.43 -9.38
C LEU A 543 -5.49 -3.61 -9.52
N ILE A 544 -4.23 -3.31 -9.80
CA ILE A 544 -3.14 -4.29 -9.89
C ILE A 544 -2.14 -3.96 -8.78
N TRP A 545 -2.01 -4.86 -7.81
CA TRP A 545 -1.02 -4.75 -6.73
C TRP A 545 0.18 -5.61 -7.08
N ARG A 546 1.35 -5.02 -7.32
CA ARG A 546 2.59 -5.79 -7.32
C ARG A 546 2.98 -6.08 -5.87
N VAL A 547 3.26 -7.34 -5.58
CA VAL A 547 3.80 -7.75 -4.28
C VAL A 547 5.20 -8.30 -4.48
N VAL A 548 6.20 -7.65 -3.87
CA VAL A 548 7.60 -8.07 -3.90
C VAL A 548 8.04 -8.44 -2.49
N ARG A 549 8.43 -9.69 -2.28
CA ARG A 549 8.82 -10.26 -0.96
C ARG A 549 7.80 -9.95 0.15
N GLY A 550 6.52 -10.02 -0.20
CA GLY A 550 5.39 -9.78 0.70
C GLY A 550 4.99 -8.30 0.85
N ARG A 551 5.69 -7.35 0.24
CA ARG A 551 5.32 -5.92 0.30
C ARG A 551 4.50 -5.51 -0.93
N PRO A 552 3.26 -5.02 -0.77
CA PRO A 552 2.44 -4.55 -1.88
C PRO A 552 2.79 -3.12 -2.32
N ILE A 553 2.63 -2.83 -3.61
CA ILE A 553 2.70 -1.53 -4.28
C ILE A 553 1.57 -1.48 -5.32
N LEU A 554 0.91 -0.33 -5.47
CA LEU A 554 -0.08 -0.13 -6.54
C LEU A 554 0.61 0.15 -7.88
N GLU A 555 0.21 -0.58 -8.92
CA GLU A 555 0.56 -0.26 -10.31
C GLU A 555 -0.56 0.58 -10.92
N GLU A 556 -0.32 1.88 -11.12
CA GLU A 556 -1.33 2.82 -11.59
C GLU A 556 -1.37 2.94 -13.11
N SER A 557 -2.56 3.03 -13.71
CA SER A 557 -2.74 3.05 -15.17
C SER A 557 -2.29 4.35 -15.88
N HIS A 558 -1.62 5.30 -15.21
CA HIS A 558 -1.33 6.65 -15.73
C HIS A 558 -0.21 6.71 -16.79
N GLY A 559 0.62 5.66 -16.93
CA GLY A 559 1.59 5.56 -18.03
C GLY A 559 2.78 6.53 -18.02
N VAL A 560 3.31 6.93 -16.86
CA VAL A 560 4.47 7.85 -16.77
C VAL A 560 5.58 7.27 -15.89
N ASP A 561 6.83 7.31 -16.40
CA ASP A 561 8.04 6.86 -15.71
C ASP A 561 8.62 7.92 -14.74
N GLY A 562 9.22 7.45 -13.64
CA GLY A 562 10.40 8.09 -13.02
C GLY A 562 10.18 9.10 -11.87
N PRO A 563 11.27 9.45 -11.16
CA PRO A 563 11.26 10.09 -9.83
C PRO A 563 10.86 11.59 -9.80
N LEU A 564 10.43 12.15 -10.95
CA LEU A 564 9.90 13.52 -11.05
C LEU A 564 8.49 13.57 -11.72
N GLY A 565 7.86 12.43 -11.98
CA GLY A 565 6.47 12.35 -12.46
C GLY A 565 5.42 12.58 -11.37
N PRO A 566 4.22 13.05 -11.75
CA PRO A 566 3.92 14.46 -11.63
C PRO A 566 3.99 14.94 -10.17
N ARG A 567 4.70 16.06 -9.93
CA ARG A 567 4.51 16.91 -8.74
C ARG A 567 3.12 17.59 -8.70
N SER A 568 2.10 16.97 -9.28
CA SER A 568 0.70 17.36 -9.16
C SER A 568 -0.20 16.18 -9.54
N TYR A 569 -0.87 15.64 -8.52
CA TYR A 569 -2.05 14.78 -8.54
C TYR A 569 -2.79 14.64 -9.88
N LEU A 570 -2.70 13.47 -10.49
CA LEU A 570 -3.76 12.93 -11.35
C LEU A 570 -4.17 11.54 -10.84
N ARG A 571 -4.61 11.53 -9.57
CA ARG A 571 -5.53 10.59 -8.92
C ARG A 571 -5.42 9.13 -9.40
N SER A 572 -4.64 8.29 -8.71
CA SER A 572 -5.06 6.93 -8.34
C SER A 572 -5.96 6.26 -9.38
N VAL A 573 -5.37 5.88 -10.51
CA VAL A 573 -6.11 5.56 -11.75
C VAL A 573 -6.24 4.03 -11.92
N PRO A 574 -7.46 3.45 -11.82
CA PRO A 574 -7.67 2.04 -12.06
C PRO A 574 -7.61 1.72 -13.56
N PHE A 575 -7.40 0.45 -13.91
CA PHE A 575 -7.56 -0.04 -15.27
C PHE A 575 -9.04 -0.36 -15.57
N PRO A 576 -9.48 -0.28 -16.84
CA PRO A 576 -8.80 0.41 -17.93
C PRO A 576 -9.01 1.93 -17.86
N THR A 577 -8.16 2.66 -18.56
CA THR A 577 -8.39 4.07 -18.92
C THR A 577 -8.65 4.17 -20.41
N THR A 578 -9.10 5.33 -20.89
CA THR A 578 -9.26 5.60 -22.33
C THR A 578 -7.98 5.39 -23.14
N SER A 579 -6.81 5.42 -22.50
CA SER A 579 -5.50 5.37 -23.15
C SER A 579 -4.67 4.15 -22.77
N ASN A 580 -5.16 3.34 -21.83
CA ASN A 580 -4.42 2.18 -21.35
C ASN A 580 -5.38 1.04 -20.95
N HIS A 581 -5.31 -0.04 -21.72
CA HIS A 581 -6.07 -1.27 -21.56
C HIS A 581 -5.15 -2.47 -21.33
N SER A 582 -3.91 -2.25 -20.90
CA SER A 582 -2.91 -3.33 -20.81
C SER A 582 -1.87 -3.08 -19.71
N PHE A 583 -1.46 -4.17 -19.06
CA PHE A 583 -0.35 -4.23 -18.14
C PHE A 583 0.57 -5.38 -18.55
N THR A 584 1.69 -5.03 -19.18
CA THR A 584 2.60 -5.95 -19.86
C THR A 584 4.05 -5.57 -19.57
N PRO A 585 5.04 -6.38 -19.98
CA PRO A 585 6.44 -6.00 -19.83
C PRO A 585 6.83 -4.72 -20.57
N TYR A 586 5.99 -4.27 -21.52
CA TYR A 586 6.26 -3.17 -22.45
C TYR A 586 5.42 -1.93 -22.18
N THR A 587 4.44 -2.01 -21.29
CA THR A 587 3.64 -0.85 -20.89
C THR A 587 4.35 -0.08 -19.78
N THR A 588 3.92 1.16 -19.58
CA THR A 588 4.12 1.86 -18.32
C THR A 588 2.74 1.90 -17.62
N PRO A 589 2.62 1.40 -16.39
CA PRO A 589 3.61 0.63 -15.64
C PRO A 589 3.90 -0.73 -16.28
N SER A 590 5.10 -1.26 -16.03
CA SER A 590 5.61 -2.49 -16.64
C SER A 590 5.44 -3.69 -15.72
N SER A 591 4.97 -4.82 -16.24
CA SER A 591 4.87 -6.08 -15.48
C SER A 591 6.22 -6.81 -15.29
N LYS A 592 7.34 -6.26 -15.78
CA LYS A 592 8.67 -6.84 -15.59
C LYS A 592 8.97 -7.03 -14.11
N SER A 593 9.54 -8.18 -13.75
CA SER A 593 9.91 -8.49 -12.37
C SER A 593 10.95 -7.52 -11.83
N GLN A 594 10.69 -6.95 -10.66
CA GLN A 594 11.63 -6.05 -9.96
C GLN A 594 12.81 -6.82 -9.35
N LEU A 595 12.67 -8.14 -9.13
CA LEU A 595 13.73 -9.02 -8.66
C LEU A 595 14.61 -9.57 -9.80
N GLY A 596 14.19 -9.41 -11.05
CA GLY A 596 14.85 -10.00 -12.21
C GLY A 596 14.55 -11.49 -12.40
N GLY A 597 14.68 -11.95 -13.65
CA GLY A 597 14.49 -13.35 -14.03
C GLY A 597 13.08 -13.89 -13.77
N GLY A 598 12.08 -13.00 -13.73
CA GLY A 598 10.68 -13.37 -13.56
C GLY A 598 9.99 -13.59 -14.90
N MET A 599 8.83 -14.25 -14.86
CA MET A 599 8.00 -14.50 -16.02
C MET A 599 7.44 -13.16 -16.57
N PRO A 600 7.59 -12.86 -17.87
CA PRO A 600 6.85 -11.77 -18.51
C PRO A 600 5.34 -12.03 -18.42
N VAL A 601 4.64 -11.25 -17.59
CA VAL A 601 3.20 -11.36 -17.42
C VAL A 601 2.50 -10.36 -18.35
N PHE A 602 1.65 -10.84 -19.25
CA PHE A 602 0.81 -10.00 -20.10
C PHE A 602 -0.62 -10.05 -19.59
N ILE A 603 -1.14 -8.88 -19.26
CA ILE A 603 -2.56 -8.65 -18.96
C ILE A 603 -3.04 -7.67 -20.03
N THR A 604 -3.78 -8.16 -21.02
CA THR A 604 -4.21 -7.36 -22.19
C THR A 604 -5.72 -7.32 -22.28
N ASP A 605 -6.24 -6.49 -23.19
CA ASP A 605 -7.68 -6.39 -23.49
C ASP A 605 -8.52 -6.15 -22.23
N ILE A 606 -8.01 -5.28 -21.34
CA ILE A 606 -8.69 -4.94 -20.10
C ILE A 606 -9.91 -4.09 -20.45
N GLU A 607 -11.11 -4.62 -20.17
CA GLU A 607 -12.37 -3.98 -20.48
C GLU A 607 -13.30 -4.00 -19.27
N LYS A 608 -13.93 -2.86 -18.97
CA LYS A 608 -14.93 -2.73 -17.92
C LYS A 608 -16.32 -2.93 -18.50
N LEU A 609 -17.06 -3.89 -17.97
CA LEU A 609 -18.44 -4.18 -18.37
C LEU A 609 -19.44 -3.23 -17.68
N PRO A 610 -20.63 -3.01 -18.25
CA PRO A 610 -21.66 -2.14 -17.67
C PRO A 610 -22.12 -2.55 -16.26
N ASP A 611 -22.02 -3.83 -15.91
CA ASP A 611 -22.39 -4.36 -14.60
C ASP A 611 -21.29 -4.16 -13.52
N GLY A 612 -20.13 -3.65 -13.93
CA GLY A 612 -18.97 -3.40 -13.07
C GLY A 612 -17.94 -4.53 -13.02
N ARG A 613 -18.18 -5.66 -13.68
CA ARG A 613 -17.12 -6.68 -13.88
C ARG A 613 -16.04 -6.16 -14.81
N VAL A 614 -14.83 -6.72 -14.70
CA VAL A 614 -13.73 -6.43 -15.63
C VAL A 614 -13.26 -7.72 -16.29
N THR A 615 -13.13 -7.67 -17.61
CA THR A 615 -12.58 -8.75 -18.44
C THR A 615 -11.17 -8.42 -18.88
N PHE A 616 -10.33 -9.44 -19.07
CA PHE A 616 -8.96 -9.28 -19.56
C PHE A 616 -8.41 -10.64 -20.01
N ALA A 617 -7.35 -10.62 -20.82
CA ALA A 617 -6.61 -11.82 -21.21
C ALA A 617 -5.28 -11.90 -20.43
N VAL A 618 -4.92 -13.09 -19.94
CA VAL A 618 -3.66 -13.34 -19.21
C VAL A 618 -2.79 -14.34 -19.96
N GLY A 619 -1.51 -14.04 -20.13
CA GLY A 619 -0.56 -14.95 -20.77
C GLY A 619 0.90 -14.53 -20.60
N TYR A 620 1.80 -15.35 -21.11
CA TYR A 620 3.26 -15.11 -21.07
C TYR A 620 3.77 -14.32 -22.30
N GLN A 621 2.88 -14.10 -23.28
CA GLN A 621 3.12 -13.35 -24.51
C GLN A 621 1.83 -12.58 -24.86
N LYS A 622 1.94 -11.53 -25.67
CA LYS A 622 0.77 -10.80 -26.20
C LYS A 622 -0.21 -11.77 -26.86
N TYR A 623 -1.51 -11.50 -26.68
CA TYR A 623 -2.56 -12.34 -27.22
C TYR A 623 -2.65 -12.31 -28.72
#